data_AF-A0A2V7V5D0-F1
#
_entry.id   AF-A0A2V7V5D0-F1
#
_cell.length_a   1.000
_cell.length_b   1.000
_cell.length_c   1.000
_cell.angle_alpha   90.00
_cell.angle_beta   90.00
_cell.angle_gamma   90.00
#
_symmetry.space_group_name_H-M   'P 1'
#
loop_
_entity.id
_entity.type
_entity.pdbx_description
1 polymer ?
#
loop_
_entity_poly.entity_id
_entity_poly.type
_entity_poly.pdbx_seq_one_letter_code
_entity_poly.pdbx_strand_id
1 'polypeptide(L)' 'AVCPVPDCITLTTNPEAPDLSVCTVNFETCIGCMACEKWCPDDYDAIRMLPFAAVMAKREAYATDTFTAELPPKK' A
#
# COMPACT_ATOMS: atom_id res chain seq x y z
N ALA A 1 -14.74 5.89 3.18
CA ALA A 1 -13.58 5.11 2.71
C ALA A 1 -14.08 4.04 1.75
N VAL A 2 -13.45 3.88 0.58
CA VAL A 2 -13.84 2.90 -0.44
C VAL A 2 -13.41 1.48 -0.07
N CYS A 3 -12.44 1.34 0.84
CA CYS A 3 -11.93 0.03 1.23
C CYS A 3 -13.02 -0.78 1.97
N PRO A 4 -13.29 -2.03 1.55
CA PRO A 4 -14.28 -2.88 2.19
C PRO A 4 -13.79 -3.47 3.53
N VAL A 5 -12.50 -3.31 3.85
CA VAL A 5 -11.90 -3.82 5.07
C VAL A 5 -11.74 -2.69 6.09
N PRO A 6 -12.33 -2.82 7.29
CA PRO A 6 -12.10 -1.88 8.39
C PRO A 6 -10.61 -1.73 8.69
N ASP A 7 -10.16 -0.51 8.99
CA ASP A 7 -8.78 -0.20 9.40
C ASP A 7 -7.68 -0.66 8.41
N CYS A 8 -8.04 -0.86 7.14
CA CYS A 8 -7.06 -1.23 6.10
C CYS A 8 -6.34 -0.02 5.51
N ILE A 9 -7.01 1.12 5.38
CA ILE A 9 -6.45 2.31 4.74
C ILE A 9 -6.77 3.56 5.55
N THR A 10 -5.77 4.39 5.77
CA THR A 10 -5.91 5.63 6.53
C THR A 10 -5.27 6.77 5.75
N LEU A 11 -5.98 7.89 5.66
CA LEU A 11 -5.47 9.13 5.10
C LEU A 11 -5.17 10.08 6.25
N THR A 12 -3.92 10.52 6.37
CA THR A 12 -3.46 11.47 7.39
C THR A 12 -2.72 12.63 6.75
N THR A 13 -2.52 13.72 7.48
CA THR A 13 -1.71 14.85 7.04
C THR A 13 -0.28 14.68 7.53
N ASN A 14 0.72 14.97 6.70
CA ASN A 14 2.11 14.96 7.14
C ASN A 14 2.39 16.20 8.02
N PRO A 15 2.86 16.06 9.27
CA PRO A 15 3.19 17.22 10.11
C PRO A 15 4.36 18.07 9.55
N GLU A 16 5.26 17.48 8.76
CA GLU A 16 6.38 18.20 8.13
C GLU A 16 5.99 18.87 6.81
N ALA A 17 4.89 18.44 6.18
CA ALA A 17 4.33 19.00 4.96
C ALA A 17 2.80 19.02 5.04
N PRO A 18 2.22 20.04 5.69
CA PRO A 18 0.78 20.10 6.02
C PRO A 18 -0.15 20.15 4.81
N ASP A 19 0.39 20.51 3.65
CA ASP A 19 -0.26 20.52 2.35
C ASP A 19 -0.31 19.13 1.69
N LEU A 20 0.46 18.17 2.18
CA LEU A 20 0.49 16.81 1.67
C LEU A 20 -0.35 15.85 2.51
N SER A 21 -1.27 15.15 1.83
CA SER A 21 -2.01 14.04 2.42
C SER A 21 -1.25 12.73 2.19
N VAL A 22 -0.96 12.01 3.26
CA VAL A 22 -0.27 10.72 3.25
C VAL A 22 -1.29 9.61 3.43
N CYS A 23 -1.28 8.65 2.50
CA CYS A 23 -2.11 7.46 2.60
C CYS A 23 -1.27 6.28 3.11
N THR A 24 -1.70 5.65 4.19
CA THR A 24 -1.05 4.45 4.74
C THR A 24 -1.96 3.23 4.59
N VAL A 25 -1.36 2.08 4.30
CA VAL A 25 -2.06 0.80 4.13
C VAL A 25 -1.58 -0.17 5.20
N ASN A 26 -2.50 -0.72 5.96
CA ASN A 26 -2.22 -1.78 6.93
C ASN A 26 -2.13 -3.13 6.20
N PHE A 27 -0.92 -3.68 6.08
CA PHE A 27 -0.67 -4.95 5.40
C PHE A 27 -1.20 -6.18 6.16
N GLU A 28 -1.49 -6.08 7.45
CA GLU A 28 -2.03 -7.20 8.23
C GLU A 28 -3.53 -7.43 7.94
N THR A 29 -4.28 -6.35 7.68
CA THR A 29 -5.72 -6.43 7.36
C THR A 29 -5.99 -6.36 5.86
N CYS A 30 -5.05 -5.87 5.04
CA CYS A 30 -5.23 -5.75 3.61
C CYS A 30 -5.44 -7.11 2.91
N ILE A 31 -6.58 -7.26 2.24
CA ILE A 31 -6.93 -8.48 1.47
C ILE A 31 -6.56 -8.39 -0.02
N GLY A 32 -5.92 -7.30 -0.46
CA GLY A 32 -5.51 -7.14 -1.86
C GLY A 32 -6.67 -7.00 -2.86
N CYS A 33 -7.84 -6.49 -2.44
CA CYS A 33 -9.03 -6.38 -3.30
C CYS A 33 -8.94 -5.33 -4.43
N MET A 34 -7.89 -4.50 -4.43
CA MET A 34 -7.65 -3.43 -5.43
C MET A 34 -8.69 -2.30 -5.48
N ALA A 35 -9.64 -2.26 -4.54
CA ALA A 35 -10.65 -1.20 -4.50
C ALA A 35 -10.04 0.20 -4.31
N CYS A 36 -8.99 0.33 -3.49
CA CYS A 36 -8.32 1.61 -3.26
C CYS A 36 -7.56 2.14 -4.47
N GLU A 37 -6.99 1.27 -5.31
CA GLU A 37 -6.34 1.67 -6.56
C GLU A 37 -7.38 2.15 -7.58
N LYS A 38 -8.43 1.34 -7.80
CA LYS A 38 -9.48 1.67 -8.80
C LYS A 38 -10.19 2.99 -8.52
N TRP A 39 -10.27 3.38 -7.26
CA TRP A 39 -10.97 4.57 -6.82
C TRP A 39 -10.02 5.65 -6.29
N CYS A 40 -8.74 5.54 -6.61
CA CYS A 40 -7.80 6.64 -6.37
C CYS A 40 -8.23 7.81 -7.27
N PRO A 41 -8.37 9.04 -6.73
CA PRO A 41 -8.71 10.21 -7.53
C PRO A 41 -7.71 10.41 -8.68
N ASP A 42 -8.18 10.86 -9.85
CA ASP A 42 -7.32 11.04 -11.04
C ASP A 42 -6.23 12.11 -10.84
N ASP A 43 -6.45 13.06 -9.91
CA ASP A 43 -5.49 14.07 -9.49
C ASP A 43 -4.47 13.54 -8.44
N TYR A 44 -4.57 12.27 -8.06
CA TYR A 44 -3.77 11.63 -7.02
C TYR A 44 -3.35 10.21 -7.42
N ASP A 45 -2.19 10.06 -8.08
CA ASP A 45 -1.61 8.74 -8.41
C ASP A 45 -0.86 8.14 -7.20
N ALA A 46 -1.57 7.95 -6.09
CA ALA A 46 -0.97 7.56 -4.81
C ALA A 46 -0.94 6.06 -4.56
N ILE A 47 -1.79 5.28 -5.23
CA ILE A 47 -1.94 3.83 -4.97
C ILE A 47 -1.90 3.07 -6.28
N ARG A 48 -0.92 2.19 -6.41
CA ARG A 48 -0.81 1.23 -7.52
C ARG A 48 -0.71 -0.19 -6.99
N MET A 49 -1.58 -1.07 -7.47
CA MET A 49 -1.53 -2.49 -7.12
C MET A 49 -0.70 -3.23 -8.17
N LEU A 50 0.35 -3.91 -7.72
CA LEU A 50 1.24 -4.66 -8.62
C LEU A 50 1.05 -6.17 -8.44
N PRO A 51 1.15 -6.96 -9.52
CA PRO A 51 1.14 -8.42 -9.40
C PRO A 51 2.26 -8.89 -8.48
N PHE A 52 1.95 -9.81 -7.57
CA PHE A 52 2.93 -10.36 -6.61
C PHE A 52 4.21 -10.85 -7.30
N ALA A 53 4.07 -11.59 -8.40
CA ALA A 53 5.22 -12.09 -9.16
C ALA A 53 6.12 -10.97 -9.69
N ALA A 54 5.54 -9.83 -10.10
CA ALA A 54 6.29 -8.67 -10.60
C ALA A 54 7.02 -7.93 -9.48
N VAL A 55 6.40 -7.79 -8.30
CA VAL A 55 7.03 -7.19 -7.12
C VAL A 55 8.17 -8.06 -6.62
N MET A 56 7.93 -9.38 -6.52
CA MET A 56 8.92 -10.33 -6.03
C MET A 56 10.14 -10.45 -6.94
N ALA A 57 9.97 -10.35 -8.25
CA ALA A 57 11.08 -10.30 -9.19
C ALA A 57 12.01 -9.09 -8.99
N LYS A 58 11.53 -8.04 -8.34
CA LYS A 58 12.25 -6.79 -8.09
C LYS A 58 12.36 -6.45 -6.60
N ARG A 59 12.22 -7.45 -5.71
CA ARG A 59 12.16 -7.24 -4.25
C ARG A 59 13.28 -6.36 -3.71
N GLU A 60 14.52 -6.58 -4.16
CA GLU A 60 15.69 -5.81 -3.72
C GLU A 60 15.57 -4.32 -4.04
N ALA A 61 14.94 -3.96 -5.15
CA ALA A 61 14.73 -2.57 -5.54
C ALA A 61 13.62 -1.86 -4.75
N TYR A 62 12.76 -2.64 -4.06
CA TYR A 62 11.66 -2.15 -3.24
C TYR A 62 11.88 -2.37 -1.74
N ALA A 63 13.05 -2.87 -1.35
CA ALA A 63 13.39 -3.05 0.05
C ALA A 63 13.60 -1.67 0.69
N THR A 64 12.69 -1.30 1.60
CA THR A 64 12.85 -0.16 2.50
C THR A 64 13.06 -0.69 3.91
N ASP A 65 13.61 0.15 4.80
CA ASP A 65 13.79 -0.18 6.23
C ASP A 65 12.46 -0.56 6.92
N THR A 66 11.33 -0.18 6.31
CA THR A 66 9.95 -0.43 6.77
C THR A 66 9.25 -1.63 6.10
N PHE A 67 9.86 -2.32 5.12
CA PHE A 67 9.27 -3.47 4.43
C PHE A 67 10.06 -4.77 4.69
N THR A 68 9.95 -5.27 5.92
CA THR A 68 10.58 -6.52 6.39
C THR A 68 9.58 -7.67 6.51
N ALA A 69 8.86 -7.99 5.43
CA ALA A 69 8.07 -9.22 5.41
C ALA A 69 9.00 -10.42 5.08
N GLU A 70 9.40 -11.17 6.11
CA GLU A 70 10.00 -12.50 5.94
C GLU A 70 8.96 -13.42 5.29
N LEU A 71 9.25 -13.92 4.09
CA LEU A 71 8.35 -14.86 3.42
C LEU A 71 8.52 -16.24 4.04
N PRO A 72 7.42 -16.95 4.37
CA PRO A 72 7.52 -18.30 4.86
C PRO A 72 8.14 -19.22 3.78
N PRO A 73 8.90 -20.24 4.19
CA PRO A 73 9.51 -21.18 3.25
C PRO A 73 8.42 -21.84 2.39
N LYS A 74 8.70 -21.92 1.09
CA LYS A 74 7.85 -22.58 0.10
C LYS A 74 7.72 -24.06 0.51
N LYS A 75 6.49 -24.49 0.85
CA LYS A 75 6.18 -25.91 1.08
C LYS A 75 6.29 -26.71 -0.21
#